data_AF-W2SZ84-F1
#
_entry.id   AF-W2SZ84-F1
#
_cell.length_a   1.000
_cell.length_b   1.000
_cell.length_c   1.000
_cell.angle_alpha   90.00
_cell.angle_beta   90.00
_cell.angle_gamma   90.00
#
_symmetry.space_group_name_H-M   'P 1'
#
loop_
_entity.id
_entity.type
_entity.pdbx_description
1 polymer ?
#
loop_
_entity_poly.entity_id
_entity_poly.type
_entity_poly.pdbx_seq_one_letter_code
_entity_poly.pdbx_strand_id
1 'polypeptide(L)'
;MRYREEEEQGSGEDYDLRHCHGTNIFFNFKSWDRKNSKRYREDILQPGEVGGNCEEFHPEVLQENMSERGYLRSWADEFKQFVSLNAFSVDYEHCDVIFKRPTIVMKLDAAVNMYHHFCDFVNLYASQHINGSFSRQVDVVWWDTFSGGFVDPFFGVTWNAFTDAKPVELTALAGRRVCFRNALFPLLARQRFGLYYNMPMVSVETAHFVFVIL
;
A
#
# COMPACT_ATOMS: atom_id res chain seq x y z
N MET A 1 11.25 -35.29 -39.07
CA MET A 1 10.92 -35.48 -37.63
C MET A 1 11.46 -34.26 -36.93
N ARG A 2 10.74 -33.15 -36.71
CA ARG A 2 9.42 -32.94 -36.09
C ARG A 2 9.35 -33.60 -34.72
N TYR A 3 9.69 -32.83 -33.68
CA TYR A 3 8.83 -32.65 -32.53
C TYR A 3 8.68 -31.15 -32.28
N ARG A 4 7.41 -30.78 -32.14
CA ARG A 4 6.82 -29.47 -31.90
C ARG A 4 5.89 -29.75 -30.74
N GLU A 5 6.09 -29.06 -29.63
CA GLU A 5 5.23 -28.94 -28.45
C GLU A 5 5.96 -27.91 -27.59
N GLU A 6 5.37 -26.86 -27.06
CA GLU A 6 4.19 -26.07 -27.38
C GLU A 6 4.48 -24.76 -26.64
N GLU A 7 4.18 -23.61 -27.25
CA GLU A 7 4.35 -22.31 -26.61
C GLU A 7 3.42 -22.23 -25.38
N GLU A 8 3.98 -22.33 -24.18
CA GLU A 8 3.30 -21.76 -23.01
C GLU A 8 3.29 -20.24 -23.20
N GLN A 9 2.11 -19.77 -23.59
CA GLN A 9 1.68 -18.38 -23.48
C GLN A 9 2.20 -17.77 -22.19
N GLY A 10 2.94 -16.67 -22.34
CA GLY A 10 3.47 -15.89 -21.23
C GLY A 10 2.40 -15.67 -20.17
N SER A 11 2.66 -16.19 -18.98
CA SER A 11 1.93 -15.83 -17.78
C SER A 11 2.01 -14.32 -17.64
N GLY A 12 0.91 -13.63 -17.88
CA GLY A 12 0.75 -12.23 -17.54
C GLY A 12 1.18 -12.06 -16.08
N GLU A 13 2.11 -11.14 -15.85
CA GLU A 13 2.54 -10.80 -14.50
C GLU A 13 1.30 -10.32 -13.73
N ASP A 14 0.93 -11.08 -12.71
CA ASP A 14 -0.21 -10.83 -11.83
C ASP A 14 0.11 -9.63 -10.91
N TYR A 15 -0.22 -8.41 -11.37
CA TYR A 15 0.03 -7.16 -10.66
C TYR A 15 -1.14 -6.80 -9.73
N ASP A 16 -1.44 -7.68 -8.78
CA ASP A 16 -2.55 -7.68 -7.79
C ASP A 16 -2.71 -6.45 -6.85
N LEU A 17 -2.40 -5.23 -7.30
CA LEU A 17 -2.37 -3.97 -6.53
C LEU A 17 -1.65 -4.11 -5.18
N ARG A 18 -0.63 -4.97 -5.17
CA ARG A 18 0.20 -5.30 -4.02
C ARG A 18 1.21 -4.20 -3.70
N HIS A 19 1.60 -3.46 -4.71
CA HIS A 19 2.47 -2.29 -4.67
C HIS A 19 2.09 -1.40 -5.85
N CYS A 20 1.88 -0.11 -5.64
CA CYS A 20 1.59 0.80 -6.74
C CYS A 20 2.04 2.24 -6.45
N HIS A 21 2.11 3.04 -7.50
CA HIS A 21 2.40 4.46 -7.44
C HIS A 21 1.24 5.24 -8.07
N GLY A 22 0.86 6.36 -7.45
CA GLY A 22 -0.17 7.25 -7.94
C GLY A 22 0.35 8.69 -8.08
N THR A 23 0.03 9.32 -9.19
CA THR A 23 0.37 10.73 -9.45
C THR A 23 -0.92 11.52 -9.62
N ASN A 24 -1.02 12.67 -8.96
CA ASN A 24 -2.20 13.54 -8.99
C ASN A 24 -3.51 12.77 -8.71
N ILE A 25 -3.55 12.08 -7.57
CA ILE A 25 -4.71 11.32 -7.10
C ILE A 25 -5.33 11.95 -5.85
N PHE A 26 -6.55 11.57 -5.52
CA PHE A 26 -7.24 11.96 -4.31
C PHE A 26 -7.94 10.79 -3.63
N PHE A 27 -8.06 10.91 -2.30
CA PHE A 27 -8.99 10.15 -1.46
C PHE A 27 -9.89 11.15 -0.72
N ASN A 28 -11.19 10.90 -0.73
CA ASN A 28 -12.19 11.76 -0.13
C ASN A 28 -12.86 11.04 1.03
N PHE A 29 -12.41 11.33 2.26
CA PHE A 29 -12.90 10.66 3.45
C PHE A 29 -14.21 11.26 3.99
N LYS A 30 -15.02 11.93 3.16
CA LYS A 30 -16.28 12.56 3.60
C LYS A 30 -17.28 11.56 4.15
N SER A 31 -17.35 10.34 3.60
CA SER A 31 -18.31 9.32 4.04
C SER A 31 -17.79 8.49 5.22
N TRP A 32 -16.53 8.64 5.60
CA TRP A 32 -15.96 7.91 6.72
C TRP A 32 -16.28 8.58 8.06
N ASP A 33 -17.17 7.96 8.84
CA ASP A 33 -17.31 8.29 10.26
C ASP A 33 -16.21 7.61 11.08
N ARG A 34 -15.22 8.39 11.52
CA ARG A 34 -14.14 7.89 12.37
C ARG A 34 -14.58 7.51 13.79
N LYS A 35 -15.78 7.93 14.25
CA LYS A 35 -16.23 7.63 15.62
C LYS A 35 -16.40 6.13 15.82
N ASN A 36 -15.78 5.57 16.85
CA ASN A 36 -15.77 4.13 17.14
C ASN A 36 -15.30 3.26 15.95
N SER A 37 -14.56 3.85 15.01
CA SER A 37 -14.03 3.12 13.86
C SER A 37 -13.02 2.07 14.35
N LYS A 38 -13.15 0.87 13.80
CA LYS A 38 -12.28 -0.28 14.10
C LYS A 38 -11.07 -0.27 13.18
N ARG A 39 -10.00 -0.94 13.60
CA ARG A 39 -8.83 -1.20 12.76
C ARG A 39 -9.19 -2.12 11.58
N TYR A 40 -8.46 -2.00 10.48
CA TYR A 40 -8.57 -2.82 9.27
C TYR A 40 -9.89 -2.70 8.48
N ARG A 41 -10.50 -1.51 8.45
CA ARG A 41 -11.71 -1.28 7.65
C ARG A 41 -11.35 -1.07 6.17
N GLU A 42 -12.12 -1.69 5.29
CA GLU A 42 -11.91 -1.69 3.82
C GLU A 42 -13.07 -1.01 3.05
N ASP A 43 -13.93 -0.32 3.79
CA ASP A 43 -15.17 0.30 3.33
C ASP A 43 -15.28 1.77 3.76
N ILE A 44 -14.14 2.39 4.10
CA ILE A 44 -14.05 3.81 4.46
C ILE A 44 -14.19 4.74 3.26
N LEU A 45 -14.16 4.20 2.03
CA LEU A 45 -14.32 4.91 0.76
C LEU A 45 -15.56 4.40 0.04
N GLN A 46 -16.33 5.33 -0.52
CA GLN A 46 -17.54 5.11 -1.29
C GLN A 46 -17.35 5.51 -2.77
N PRO A 47 -18.31 5.21 -3.67
CA PRO A 47 -18.18 5.59 -5.07
C PRO A 47 -17.92 7.09 -5.27
N GLY A 48 -16.93 7.42 -6.09
CA GLY A 48 -16.51 8.80 -6.36
C GLY A 48 -15.62 9.42 -5.26
N GLU A 49 -15.21 8.64 -4.26
CA GLU A 49 -14.33 9.10 -3.19
C GLU A 49 -12.85 8.77 -3.43
N VAL A 50 -12.52 8.08 -4.50
CA VAL A 50 -11.14 7.81 -4.89
C VAL A 50 -11.02 8.05 -6.39
N GLY A 51 -9.95 8.74 -6.80
CA GLY A 51 -9.78 9.07 -8.21
C GLY A 51 -8.56 9.92 -8.49
N GLY A 52 -8.46 10.42 -9.70
CA GLY A 52 -7.36 11.29 -10.13
C GLY A 52 -7.62 11.88 -11.51
N ASN A 53 -6.58 12.46 -12.10
CA ASN A 53 -6.60 12.92 -13.49
C ASN A 53 -5.58 12.10 -14.27
N CYS A 54 -6.06 11.03 -14.90
CA CYS A 54 -5.27 10.16 -15.76
C CYS A 54 -5.44 10.59 -17.21
N GLU A 55 -4.33 10.80 -17.93
CA GLU A 55 -4.35 11.05 -19.37
C GLU A 55 -5.00 9.89 -20.12
N GLU A 56 -4.64 8.66 -19.75
CA GLU A 56 -5.27 7.42 -20.19
C GLU A 56 -5.67 6.61 -18.96
N PHE A 57 -6.91 6.12 -18.92
CA PHE A 57 -7.42 5.30 -17.83
C PHE A 57 -7.98 3.98 -18.37
N HIS A 58 -7.43 2.88 -17.86
CA HIS A 58 -7.77 1.50 -18.24
C HIS A 58 -8.53 0.81 -17.11
N PRO A 59 -9.85 0.98 -17.01
CA PRO A 59 -10.66 0.34 -15.96
C PRO A 59 -10.58 -1.20 -16.01
N GLU A 60 -10.43 -1.78 -17.19
CA GLU A 60 -10.24 -3.21 -17.40
C GLU A 60 -8.97 -3.74 -16.72
N VAL A 61 -7.83 -3.05 -16.91
CA VAL A 61 -6.56 -3.41 -16.27
C VAL A 61 -6.69 -3.26 -14.75
N LEU A 62 -7.32 -2.18 -14.29
CA LEU A 62 -7.56 -2.01 -12.86
C LEU A 62 -8.38 -3.17 -12.29
N GLN A 63 -9.43 -3.62 -13.00
CA GLN A 63 -10.32 -4.70 -12.58
C GLN A 63 -9.65 -6.07 -12.60
N GLU A 64 -8.80 -6.35 -13.59
CA GLU A 64 -8.01 -7.58 -13.70
C GLU A 64 -7.04 -7.71 -12.52
N ASN A 65 -6.49 -6.59 -12.03
CA ASN A 65 -5.54 -6.53 -10.93
C ASN A 65 -6.19 -6.47 -9.53
N MET A 66 -7.48 -6.83 -9.40
CA MET A 66 -8.20 -6.89 -8.11
C MET A 66 -8.36 -8.32 -7.57
N SER A 67 -7.60 -9.30 -8.09
CA SER A 67 -7.80 -10.71 -7.74
C SER A 67 -7.45 -11.00 -6.27
N GLU A 68 -6.37 -10.40 -5.76
CA GLU A 68 -6.04 -10.39 -4.35
C GLU A 68 -6.66 -9.19 -3.62
N ARG A 69 -7.33 -9.46 -2.49
CA ARG A 69 -8.04 -8.48 -1.66
C ARG A 69 -7.81 -8.72 -0.19
N GLY A 70 -8.03 -7.71 0.64
CA GLY A 70 -7.84 -7.78 2.09
C GLY A 70 -6.85 -6.74 2.58
N TYR A 71 -7.14 -6.20 3.76
CA TYR A 71 -6.51 -4.97 4.25
C TYR A 71 -4.98 -5.02 4.20
N LEU A 72 -4.33 -6.07 4.69
CA LEU A 72 -2.86 -6.21 4.69
C LEU A 72 -2.32 -7.05 3.52
N ARG A 73 -3.13 -7.29 2.49
CA ARG A 73 -2.79 -8.15 1.34
C ARG A 73 -2.65 -7.38 0.04
N SER A 74 -3.53 -6.42 -0.23
CA SER A 74 -3.42 -5.52 -1.38
C SER A 74 -4.06 -4.15 -1.11
N TRP A 75 -3.93 -3.26 -2.09
CA TRP A 75 -4.61 -1.96 -2.15
C TRP A 75 -5.89 -2.01 -3.01
N ALA A 76 -6.29 -3.19 -3.46
CA ALA A 76 -7.44 -3.35 -4.35
C ALA A 76 -8.73 -2.78 -3.76
N ASP A 77 -8.95 -2.94 -2.46
CA ASP A 77 -10.16 -2.45 -1.80
C ASP A 77 -10.25 -0.93 -1.70
N GLU A 78 -9.12 -0.23 -1.68
CA GLU A 78 -9.06 1.24 -1.72
C GLU A 78 -9.24 1.80 -3.13
N PHE A 79 -8.84 1.04 -4.15
CA PHE A 79 -8.90 1.45 -5.56
C PHE A 79 -10.09 0.89 -6.33
N LYS A 80 -10.89 -0.01 -5.75
CA LYS A 80 -12.03 -0.68 -6.42
C LYS A 80 -13.06 0.25 -7.08
N GLN A 81 -13.10 1.51 -6.66
CA GLN A 81 -14.02 2.53 -7.16
C GLN A 81 -13.28 3.75 -7.73
N PHE A 82 -12.02 3.57 -8.15
CA PHE A 82 -11.23 4.65 -8.73
C PHE A 82 -11.89 5.21 -9.99
N VAL A 83 -11.95 6.54 -10.08
CA VAL A 83 -12.43 7.26 -11.26
C VAL A 83 -11.39 8.23 -11.78
N SER A 84 -11.22 8.29 -13.10
CA SER A 84 -10.47 9.38 -13.74
C SER A 84 -11.41 10.56 -14.04
N LEU A 85 -10.98 11.76 -13.68
CA LEU A 85 -11.71 13.02 -13.84
C LEU A 85 -10.83 14.04 -14.58
N ASN A 86 -11.10 14.28 -15.86
CA ASN A 86 -10.28 15.17 -16.69
C ASN A 86 -10.15 16.60 -16.14
N ALA A 87 -11.20 17.10 -15.47
CA ALA A 87 -11.22 18.43 -14.88
C ALA A 87 -10.53 18.52 -13.51
N PHE A 88 -10.08 17.40 -12.95
CA PHE A 88 -9.44 17.39 -11.63
C PHE A 88 -8.00 17.91 -11.70
N SER A 89 -7.66 18.81 -10.79
CA SER A 89 -6.31 19.27 -10.54
C SER A 89 -6.01 19.25 -9.05
N VAL A 90 -4.74 19.00 -8.69
CA VAL A 90 -4.31 19.00 -7.29
C VAL A 90 -4.06 20.44 -6.83
N ASP A 91 -5.13 21.12 -6.43
CA ASP A 91 -5.15 22.49 -5.92
C ASP A 91 -6.17 22.65 -4.78
N TYR A 92 -6.22 23.84 -4.18
CA TYR A 92 -7.10 24.11 -3.04
C TYR A 92 -8.57 24.37 -3.43
N GLU A 93 -8.91 24.39 -4.72
CA GLU A 93 -10.31 24.41 -5.16
C GLU A 93 -10.90 22.99 -5.13
N HIS A 94 -10.06 21.98 -5.39
CA HIS A 94 -10.47 20.57 -5.43
C HIS A 94 -10.10 19.76 -4.19
N CYS A 95 -9.19 20.25 -3.35
CA CYS A 95 -8.59 19.51 -2.23
C CYS A 95 -8.56 20.32 -0.94
N ASP A 96 -8.95 19.69 0.17
CA ASP A 96 -8.85 20.29 1.51
C ASP A 96 -7.42 20.16 2.08
N VAL A 97 -6.75 19.07 1.75
CA VAL A 97 -5.37 18.77 2.16
C VAL A 97 -4.57 18.34 0.94
N ILE A 98 -3.38 18.91 0.77
CA ILE A 98 -2.50 18.59 -0.36
C ILE A 98 -1.14 18.14 0.19
N PHE A 99 -0.78 16.90 -0.08
CA PHE A 99 0.56 16.39 0.09
C PHE A 99 1.39 16.72 -1.16
N LYS A 100 2.26 17.74 -1.02
CA LYS A 100 3.13 18.23 -2.10
C LYS A 100 4.42 17.41 -2.21
N ARG A 101 4.96 16.95 -1.07
CA ARG A 101 6.13 16.06 -1.04
C ARG A 101 5.70 14.64 -1.46
N PRO A 102 6.61 13.81 -2.00
CA PRO A 102 6.32 12.40 -2.21
C PRO A 102 5.84 11.77 -0.90
N THR A 103 4.73 11.05 -0.95
CA THR A 103 4.08 10.54 0.26
C THR A 103 3.98 9.03 0.22
N ILE A 104 4.39 8.38 1.29
CA ILE A 104 4.17 6.95 1.49
C ILE A 104 2.87 6.79 2.25
N VAL A 105 1.90 6.11 1.63
CA VAL A 105 0.61 5.79 2.25
C VAL A 105 0.68 4.32 2.66
N MET A 106 0.74 4.04 3.96
CA MET A 106 1.07 2.70 4.44
C MET A 106 0.00 2.14 5.38
N LYS A 107 -0.47 0.92 5.08
CA LYS A 107 -1.26 0.12 6.03
C LYS A 107 -0.30 -0.65 6.93
N LEU A 108 -0.52 -0.56 8.23
CA LEU A 108 0.35 -1.15 9.26
C LEU A 108 -0.30 -2.40 9.83
N ASP A 109 0.50 -3.43 10.09
CA ASP A 109 0.01 -4.65 10.73
C ASP A 109 -0.33 -4.37 12.19
N ALA A 110 0.65 -4.37 13.09
CA ALA A 110 0.41 -4.12 14.51
C ALA A 110 1.67 -3.66 15.23
N ALA A 111 1.50 -2.78 16.21
CA ALA A 111 2.60 -2.33 17.06
C ALA A 111 2.80 -3.17 18.33
N VAL A 112 2.18 -4.36 18.41
CA VAL A 112 2.11 -5.14 19.65
C VAL A 112 3.39 -5.92 19.95
N ASN A 113 4.23 -6.18 18.95
CA ASN A 113 5.52 -6.84 19.13
C ASN A 113 6.49 -6.47 18.01
N MET A 114 7.77 -6.83 18.21
CA MET A 114 8.84 -6.58 17.25
C MET A 114 8.62 -7.27 15.90
N TYR A 115 7.98 -8.45 15.89
CA TYR A 115 7.78 -9.23 14.66
C TYR A 115 6.85 -8.52 13.67
N HIS A 116 5.72 -7.98 14.12
CA HIS A 116 4.81 -7.21 13.27
C HIS A 116 5.47 -5.92 12.76
N HIS A 117 6.18 -5.19 13.63
CA HIS A 117 6.95 -4.02 13.23
C HIS A 117 8.01 -4.33 12.18
N PHE A 118 8.73 -5.43 12.36
CA PHE A 118 9.74 -5.87 11.41
C PHE A 118 9.12 -6.18 10.04
N CYS A 119 7.96 -6.84 10.01
CA CYS A 119 7.25 -7.10 8.76
C CYS A 119 6.86 -5.80 8.04
N ASP A 120 6.35 -4.80 8.77
CA ASP A 120 6.01 -3.49 8.19
C ASP A 120 7.25 -2.82 7.58
N PHE A 121 8.32 -2.64 8.36
CA PHE A 121 9.50 -1.87 7.91
C PHE A 121 10.32 -2.56 6.82
N VAL A 122 10.39 -3.90 6.81
CA VAL A 122 11.08 -4.62 5.73
C VAL A 122 10.31 -4.48 4.41
N ASN A 123 8.98 -4.58 4.44
CA ASN A 123 8.17 -4.37 3.23
C ASN A 123 8.24 -2.90 2.75
N LEU A 124 8.31 -1.94 3.67
CA LEU A 124 8.56 -0.53 3.34
C LEU A 124 9.93 -0.31 2.70
N TYR A 125 10.99 -0.92 3.25
CA TYR A 125 12.32 -0.87 2.67
C TYR A 125 12.36 -1.49 1.27
N ALA A 126 11.81 -2.70 1.11
CA ALA A 126 11.73 -3.38 -0.17
C ALA A 126 10.96 -2.56 -1.21
N SER A 127 9.87 -1.91 -0.81
CA SER A 127 9.08 -1.05 -1.70
C SER A 127 9.86 0.14 -2.23
N GLN A 128 10.70 0.77 -1.41
CA GLN A 128 11.58 1.85 -1.86
C GLN A 128 12.69 1.34 -2.78
N HIS A 129 13.21 0.13 -2.50
CA HIS A 129 14.19 -0.51 -3.36
C HIS A 129 13.61 -0.83 -4.75
N ILE A 130 12.38 -1.37 -4.82
CA ILE A 130 11.64 -1.59 -6.06
C ILE A 130 11.41 -0.27 -6.79
N ASN A 131 11.05 0.79 -6.05
CA ASN A 131 10.88 2.14 -6.61
C ASN A 131 12.19 2.79 -7.09
N GLY A 132 13.35 2.13 -6.92
CA GLY A 132 14.65 2.60 -7.38
C GLY A 132 15.14 3.87 -6.69
N SER A 133 14.51 4.29 -5.59
CA SER A 133 14.82 5.54 -4.90
C SER A 133 14.56 5.43 -3.40
N PHE A 134 15.51 5.96 -2.62
CA PHE A 134 15.41 6.05 -1.18
C PHE A 134 15.65 7.50 -0.76
N SER A 135 14.70 8.08 -0.02
CA SER A 135 14.81 9.44 0.49
C SER A 135 14.02 9.56 1.79
N ARG A 136 14.60 10.29 2.74
CA ARG A 136 13.89 10.69 3.96
C ARG A 136 13.01 11.93 3.75
N GLN A 137 13.14 12.62 2.62
CA GLN A 137 12.35 13.80 2.28
C GLN A 137 10.96 13.42 1.74
N VAL A 138 10.27 12.53 2.46
CA VAL A 138 8.93 12.03 2.14
C VAL A 138 7.99 12.27 3.31
N ASP A 139 6.71 12.45 3.03
CA ASP A 139 5.66 12.40 4.04
C ASP A 139 5.22 10.94 4.23
N VAL A 140 4.70 10.60 5.40
CA VAL A 140 4.13 9.27 5.67
C VAL A 140 2.72 9.43 6.21
N VAL A 141 1.77 8.73 5.59
CA VAL A 141 0.39 8.60 6.09
C VAL A 141 0.21 7.19 6.62
N TRP A 142 -0.10 7.07 7.90
CA TRP A 142 -0.52 5.82 8.51
C TRP A 142 -1.98 5.58 8.19
N TRP A 143 -2.23 4.66 7.26
CA TRP A 143 -3.56 4.14 6.95
C TRP A 143 -3.99 3.18 8.06
N ASP A 144 -4.32 3.72 9.23
CA ASP A 144 -4.97 3.01 10.35
C ASP A 144 -6.37 3.60 10.55
N THR A 145 -7.39 2.77 10.37
CA THR A 145 -8.79 3.16 10.50
C THR A 145 -9.27 3.13 11.95
N PHE A 146 -8.43 2.76 12.91
CA PHE A 146 -8.81 2.76 14.32
C PHE A 146 -8.99 4.17 14.86
N SER A 147 -10.12 4.40 15.52
CA SER A 147 -10.47 5.69 16.13
C SER A 147 -9.45 6.19 17.17
N GLY A 148 -8.73 5.29 17.84
CA GLY A 148 -7.66 5.64 18.78
C GLY A 148 -6.30 5.93 18.15
N GLY A 149 -6.20 5.88 16.82
CA GLY A 149 -4.95 6.10 16.10
C GLY A 149 -4.00 4.90 16.13
N PHE A 150 -2.82 5.08 15.55
CA PHE A 150 -1.78 4.05 15.56
C PHE A 150 -0.84 4.30 16.74
N VAL A 151 -0.87 3.38 17.70
CA VAL A 151 -0.12 3.50 18.95
C VAL A 151 1.16 2.66 18.85
N ASP A 152 2.30 3.33 18.66
CA ASP A 152 3.63 2.70 18.56
C ASP A 152 4.59 3.24 19.64
N PRO A 153 4.46 2.77 20.89
CA PRO A 153 5.25 3.28 22.01
C PRO A 153 6.67 2.72 22.06
N PHE A 154 6.93 1.59 21.40
CA PHE A 154 8.20 0.85 21.52
C PHE A 154 9.11 1.01 20.32
N PHE A 155 8.57 1.12 19.11
CA PHE A 155 9.33 1.06 17.86
C PHE A 155 9.18 2.32 17.01
N GLY A 156 8.47 3.34 17.50
CA GLY A 156 8.21 4.59 16.78
C GLY A 156 9.47 5.34 16.34
N VAL A 157 10.60 5.16 17.03
CA VAL A 157 11.90 5.73 16.64
C VAL A 157 12.38 5.23 15.27
N THR A 158 11.93 4.05 14.84
CA THR A 158 12.32 3.43 13.56
C THR A 158 11.88 4.27 12.36
N TRP A 159 10.79 5.04 12.49
CA TRP A 159 10.33 5.96 11.43
C TRP A 159 11.38 6.99 11.03
N ASN A 160 12.30 7.36 11.93
CA ASN A 160 13.39 8.29 11.62
C ASN A 160 14.37 7.75 10.56
N ALA A 161 14.39 6.44 10.29
CA ALA A 161 15.16 5.89 9.18
C ALA A 161 14.52 6.16 7.81
N PHE A 162 13.20 6.35 7.78
CA PHE A 162 12.39 6.40 6.55
C PHE A 162 11.89 7.81 6.21
N THR A 163 11.70 8.68 7.19
CA THR A 163 11.19 10.04 6.97
C THR A 163 11.88 11.04 7.91
N ASP A 164 11.89 12.31 7.52
CA ASP A 164 12.23 13.46 8.37
C ASP A 164 10.99 14.20 8.90
N ALA A 165 9.79 13.78 8.48
CA ALA A 165 8.52 14.33 8.89
C ALA A 165 7.85 13.42 9.92
N LYS A 166 7.00 14.00 10.77
CA LYS A 166 6.15 13.22 11.67
C LYS A 166 5.07 12.52 10.83
N PRO A 167 4.85 11.20 10.96
CA PRO A 167 3.76 10.53 10.27
C PRO A 167 2.39 11.12 10.61
N VAL A 168 1.53 11.17 9.61
CA VAL A 168 0.16 11.69 9.72
C VAL A 168 -0.80 10.53 9.90
N GLU A 169 -1.64 10.60 10.93
CA GLU A 169 -2.70 9.62 11.11
C GLU A 169 -3.84 9.83 10.13
N LEU A 170 -4.38 8.73 9.59
CA LEU A 170 -5.58 8.77 8.73
C LEU A 170 -6.77 9.45 9.43
N THR A 171 -6.92 9.24 10.73
CA THR A 171 -8.00 9.85 11.53
C THR A 171 -7.98 11.38 11.49
N ALA A 172 -6.80 12.00 11.33
CA ALA A 172 -6.66 13.46 11.19
C ALA A 172 -7.17 14.00 9.83
N LEU A 173 -7.33 13.10 8.86
CA LEU A 173 -7.79 13.39 7.50
C LEU A 173 -9.29 13.05 7.29
N ALA A 174 -9.95 12.47 8.30
CA ALA A 174 -11.36 12.13 8.22
C ALA A 174 -12.24 13.35 7.87
N GLY A 175 -13.22 13.14 6.99
CA GLY A 175 -14.10 14.19 6.52
C GLY A 175 -13.50 15.13 5.45
N ARG A 176 -12.26 14.88 5.00
CA ARG A 176 -11.55 15.75 4.05
C ARG A 176 -11.24 15.06 2.74
N ARG A 177 -11.21 15.84 1.66
CA ARG A 177 -10.61 15.44 0.38
C ARG A 177 -9.12 15.71 0.40
N VAL A 178 -8.35 14.63 0.43
CA VAL A 178 -6.90 14.61 0.51
C VAL A 178 -6.34 14.28 -0.86
N CYS A 179 -5.43 15.12 -1.34
CA CYS A 179 -4.80 14.96 -2.63
C CYS A 179 -3.30 14.76 -2.51
N PHE A 180 -2.77 13.91 -3.37
CA PHE A 180 -1.37 13.55 -3.41
C PHE A 180 -0.81 13.91 -4.78
N ARG A 181 0.27 14.71 -4.79
CA ARG A 181 1.03 14.93 -6.03
C ARG A 181 1.73 13.65 -6.47
N ASN A 182 2.36 12.96 -5.52
CA ASN A 182 2.97 11.64 -5.71
C ASN A 182 2.70 10.79 -4.46
N ALA A 183 2.17 9.59 -4.65
CA ALA A 183 1.88 8.65 -3.57
C ALA A 183 2.46 7.27 -3.90
N LEU A 184 3.21 6.72 -2.95
CA LEU A 184 3.66 5.34 -2.96
C LEU A 184 2.77 4.51 -2.04
N PHE A 185 2.24 3.41 -2.57
CA PHE A 185 1.50 2.39 -1.84
C PHE A 185 2.40 1.16 -1.73
N PRO A 186 3.08 0.97 -0.58
CA PRO A 186 4.09 -0.06 -0.42
C PRO A 186 3.48 -1.47 -0.39
N LEU A 187 4.36 -2.46 -0.55
CA LEU A 187 4.11 -3.85 -0.20
C LEU A 187 3.58 -3.95 1.25
N LEU A 188 2.71 -4.93 1.48
CA LEU A 188 1.98 -5.08 2.73
C LEU A 188 2.43 -6.33 3.50
N ALA A 189 2.38 -6.25 4.83
CA ALA A 189 2.94 -7.26 5.73
C ALA A 189 2.37 -8.67 5.54
N ARG A 190 1.15 -8.83 5.02
CA ARG A 190 0.46 -10.13 4.94
C ARG A 190 0.06 -10.52 3.52
N GLN A 191 0.81 -10.06 2.52
CA GLN A 191 0.64 -10.51 1.12
C GLN A 191 0.72 -12.04 1.02
N ARG A 192 -0.11 -12.66 0.17
CA ARG A 192 0.01 -14.08 -0.12
C ARG A 192 1.32 -14.32 -0.86
N PHE A 193 2.10 -15.31 -0.41
CA PHE A 193 3.47 -15.55 -0.89
C PHE A 193 4.42 -14.34 -0.72
N GLY A 194 4.07 -13.41 0.17
CA GLY A 194 4.90 -12.26 0.52
C GLY A 194 6.01 -12.60 1.51
N LEU A 195 6.82 -11.61 1.82
CA LEU A 195 7.94 -11.76 2.74
C LEU A 195 7.46 -11.87 4.20
N TYR A 196 8.12 -12.72 4.98
CA TYR A 196 8.04 -12.93 6.44
C TYR A 196 6.73 -13.44 7.06
N TYR A 197 5.56 -13.01 6.63
CA TYR A 197 4.29 -13.46 7.24
C TYR A 197 3.65 -14.65 6.53
N ASN A 198 3.68 -14.66 5.19
CA ASN A 198 3.16 -15.76 4.37
C ASN A 198 4.22 -16.30 3.39
N MET A 199 5.49 -16.25 3.78
CA MET A 199 6.55 -16.85 2.98
C MET A 199 6.37 -18.37 3.08
N PRO A 200 6.08 -19.09 1.98
CA PRO A 200 6.00 -20.54 2.03
C PRO A 200 7.39 -21.07 2.39
N MET A 201 7.52 -21.63 3.59
CA MET A 201 8.68 -22.44 3.92
C MET A 201 8.52 -23.72 3.11
N VAL A 202 9.47 -24.00 2.22
CA VAL A 202 9.53 -25.27 1.48
C VAL A 202 9.28 -26.42 2.45
N SER A 203 8.31 -27.29 2.12
CA SER A 203 8.17 -28.57 2.82
C SER A 203 9.45 -29.36 2.52
N VAL A 204 10.30 -29.50 3.53
CA VAL A 204 11.53 -30.28 3.42
C VAL A 204 11.14 -31.75 3.34
N GLU A 205 10.80 -32.23 2.15
CA GLU A 205 11.09 -33.62 1.82
C GLU A 205 12.59 -33.69 1.51
N THR A 206 13.37 -33.98 2.57
CA THR A 206 14.79 -34.38 2.52
C THR A 206 15.75 -33.44 1.75
N ALA A 207 16.06 -32.29 2.33
CA ALA A 207 17.32 -31.61 2.04
C ALA A 207 18.31 -31.90 3.17
N HIS A 208 19.24 -32.84 2.94
CA HIS A 208 20.40 -33.03 3.81
C HIS A 208 21.29 -31.79 3.74
N PHE A 209 21.16 -30.89 4.70
CA PHE A 209 22.15 -29.84 4.92
C PHE A 209 23.37 -30.45 5.61
N VAL A 210 24.43 -30.71 4.85
CA VAL A 210 25.77 -30.89 5.39
C VAL A 210 26.29 -29.50 5.75
N PHE A 211 26.30 -29.17 7.04
CA PHE A 211 27.06 -28.03 7.54
C PHE A 211 28.55 -28.36 7.46
N VAL A 212 29.26 -27.74 6.51
CA VAL A 212 30.71 -27.59 6.62
C VAL A 212 30.95 -26.26 7.32
N ILE A 213 31.36 -26.33 8.59
CA ILE A 213 31.92 -25.20 9.31
C ILE A 213 33.37 -25.05 8.80
N LEU A 214 33.68 -23.93 8.16
CA LEU A 214 35.05 -23.44 7.98
C LEU A 214 35.40 -22.52 9.15
#